data_AF-A0A182IEQ3-F1
#
_entry.id   AF-A0A182IEQ3-F1
#
_cell.length_a   1.000
_cell.length_b   1.000
_cell.length_c   1.000
_cell.angle_alpha   90.00
_cell.angle_beta   90.00
_cell.angle_gamma   90.00
#
_symmetry.space_group_name_H-M   'P 1'
#
loop_
_entity.id
_entity.type
_entity.pdbx_description
1 polymer ?
#
loop_
_entity_poly.entity_id
_entity_poly.type
_entity_poly.pdbx_seq_one_letter_code
_entity_poly.pdbx_strand_id
1 'polypeptide(L)'
;MNPEAAFPTAPSAVPCTSHADVKTETEERHVISKITIPDFDADDVDTWFLCLEVAFSVNDVKSDRQKFNTIIVALGNRAKYVYAAIAKCNKSEITDRYQTLKNAVLAYFQPSENQRLTSLLSGISLGDRKPSMLL
;
A
#
# COMPACT_ATOMS: atom_id res chain seq x y z
N MET A 1 62.91 -45.97 -31.32
CA MET A 1 63.57 -44.89 -30.57
C MET A 1 62.87 -44.74 -29.21
N ASN A 2 63.61 -44.93 -28.12
CA ASN A 2 63.27 -44.67 -26.71
C ASN A 2 63.44 -43.15 -26.38
N PRO A 3 63.26 -42.63 -25.13
CA PRO A 3 62.58 -43.10 -23.90
C PRO A 3 61.71 -41.98 -23.23
N GLU A 4 61.12 -42.14 -22.04
CA GLU A 4 61.53 -41.46 -20.76
C GLU A 4 60.33 -40.64 -20.21
N ALA A 5 59.96 -40.47 -18.93
CA ALA A 5 60.22 -41.09 -17.63
C ALA A 5 59.14 -40.56 -16.64
N ALA A 6 58.99 -41.28 -15.52
CA ALA A 6 58.76 -40.78 -14.16
C ALA A 6 57.51 -39.93 -13.77
N PHE A 7 56.65 -40.58 -12.97
CA PHE A 7 55.78 -40.08 -11.88
C PHE A 7 56.51 -39.10 -10.91
N PRO A 8 55.84 -38.22 -10.11
CA PRO A 8 55.06 -38.65 -8.92
C PRO A 8 53.86 -37.79 -8.42
N THR A 9 52.94 -38.51 -7.76
CA THR A 9 52.25 -38.29 -6.46
C THR A 9 51.66 -36.91 -6.05
N ALA A 10 50.37 -36.98 -5.67
CA ALA A 10 49.49 -35.95 -5.08
C ALA A 10 49.96 -35.37 -3.71
N PRO A 11 49.33 -34.33 -3.11
CA PRO A 11 48.03 -34.54 -2.41
C PRO A 11 47.06 -33.33 -2.31
N SER A 12 45.78 -33.67 -2.09
CA SER A 12 44.82 -33.02 -1.18
C SER A 12 44.45 -31.53 -1.33
N ALA A 13 43.22 -31.26 -1.75
CA ALA A 13 42.29 -30.39 -1.03
C ALA A 13 40.83 -30.71 -1.43
N VAL A 14 39.96 -30.68 -0.43
CA VAL A 14 38.60 -31.26 -0.40
C VAL A 14 37.54 -30.17 -0.74
N PRO A 15 36.24 -30.44 -0.59
CA PRO A 15 35.20 -30.27 -1.61
C PRO A 15 34.56 -28.87 -1.61
N CYS A 16 34.11 -28.39 -2.78
CA CYS A 16 33.12 -27.32 -2.82
C CYS A 16 31.74 -27.92 -3.12
N THR A 17 31.04 -28.31 -2.05
CA THR A 17 29.58 -28.38 -2.03
C THR A 17 29.07 -26.95 -1.98
N SER A 18 28.32 -26.49 -2.97
CA SER A 18 27.13 -25.67 -2.72
C SER A 18 26.45 -25.24 -4.02
N HIS A 19 25.14 -25.54 -4.07
CA HIS A 19 24.04 -24.66 -4.44
C HIS A 19 24.18 -23.84 -5.74
N ALA A 20 23.26 -23.87 -6.69
CA ALA A 20 21.82 -23.97 -6.53
C ALA A 20 21.16 -24.34 -7.85
N ASP A 21 20.12 -25.16 -7.76
CA ASP A 21 18.97 -25.18 -8.65
C ASP A 21 18.58 -23.73 -9.00
N VAL A 22 18.81 -23.33 -10.26
CA VAL A 22 18.20 -22.12 -10.82
C VAL A 22 16.73 -22.44 -11.02
N LYS A 23 15.95 -22.22 -9.95
CA LYS A 23 14.50 -22.13 -10.06
C LYS A 23 14.17 -20.87 -10.83
N THR A 24 13.93 -21.12 -12.10
CA THR A 24 13.18 -20.28 -13.03
C THR A 24 11.81 -20.02 -12.40
N GLU A 25 11.64 -18.89 -11.72
CA GLU A 25 10.34 -18.38 -11.33
C GLU A 25 10.12 -17.06 -12.05
N THR A 26 9.48 -17.22 -13.22
CA THR A 26 8.65 -16.28 -13.94
C THR A 26 8.51 -14.93 -13.26
N GLU A 27 9.23 -13.94 -13.79
CA GLU A 27 8.90 -12.53 -13.61
C GLU A 27 7.47 -12.33 -14.13
N GLU A 28 6.49 -12.38 -13.22
CA GLU A 28 5.18 -11.80 -13.46
C GLU A 28 5.38 -10.31 -13.66
N ARG A 29 5.58 -9.94 -14.91
CA ARG A 29 5.62 -8.57 -15.37
C ARG A 29 4.22 -8.02 -15.16
N HIS A 30 3.98 -7.53 -13.94
CA HIS A 30 2.74 -6.87 -13.59
C HIS A 30 2.74 -5.55 -14.34
N VAL A 31 2.23 -5.60 -15.58
CA VAL A 31 1.94 -4.41 -16.36
C VAL A 31 0.91 -3.68 -15.51
N ILE A 32 1.34 -2.62 -14.82
CA ILE A 32 0.40 -1.63 -14.32
C ILE A 32 -0.17 -1.02 -15.60
N SER A 33 -1.18 -1.68 -16.17
CA SER A 33 -1.96 -1.22 -17.31
C SER A 33 -2.60 0.07 -16.85
N LYS A 34 -1.93 1.21 -17.10
CA LYS A 34 -2.32 2.59 -16.77
C LYS A 34 -3.60 2.67 -15.94
N ILE A 35 -3.52 2.25 -14.68
CA ILE A 35 -4.66 2.36 -13.78
C ILE A 35 -4.76 3.86 -13.53
N THR A 36 -5.79 4.50 -14.10
CA THR A 36 -6.10 5.88 -13.76
C THR A 36 -6.65 5.86 -12.35
N ILE A 37 -5.74 6.02 -11.37
CA ILE A 37 -6.08 6.08 -9.97
C ILE A 37 -6.74 7.45 -9.74
N PRO A 38 -7.98 7.51 -9.23
CA PRO A 38 -8.61 8.78 -8.91
C PRO A 38 -7.84 9.50 -7.80
N ASP A 39 -7.69 10.81 -7.94
CA ASP A 39 -7.09 11.64 -6.90
C ASP A 39 -7.89 11.49 -5.60
N PHE A 40 -7.19 11.29 -4.49
CA PHE A 40 -7.86 11.13 -3.21
C PHE A 40 -8.54 12.44 -2.78
N ASP A 41 -9.85 12.33 -2.52
CA ASP A 41 -10.71 13.36 -1.98
C ASP A 41 -10.87 13.11 -0.47
N ALA A 42 -10.47 14.08 0.35
CA ALA A 42 -10.57 13.98 1.80
C ALA A 42 -11.94 14.44 2.33
N ASP A 43 -12.69 15.22 1.53
CA ASP A 43 -13.99 15.75 1.89
C ASP A 43 -15.10 14.71 1.64
N ASP A 44 -14.96 13.91 0.58
CA ASP A 44 -15.86 12.81 0.24
C ASP A 44 -15.11 11.50 -0.05
N VAL A 45 -14.64 10.87 1.03
CA VAL A 45 -13.89 9.60 0.98
C VAL A 45 -14.77 8.43 0.52
N ASP A 46 -16.08 8.47 0.77
CA ASP A 46 -17.01 7.42 0.35
C ASP A 46 -17.12 7.37 -1.17
N THR A 47 -17.38 8.52 -1.80
CA THR A 47 -17.44 8.63 -3.26
C THR A 47 -16.09 8.29 -3.89
N TRP A 48 -14.98 8.73 -3.27
CA TRP A 48 -13.65 8.35 -3.74
C TRP A 48 -13.43 6.83 -3.75
N PHE A 49 -13.80 6.12 -2.68
CA PHE A 49 -13.73 4.66 -2.65
C PHE A 49 -14.63 4.00 -3.69
N LEU A 50 -15.82 4.54 -3.94
CA LEU A 50 -16.72 4.02 -4.96
C LEU A 50 -16.08 4.09 -6.36
N CYS A 51 -15.50 5.25 -6.71
CA CYS A 51 -14.76 5.45 -7.95
C CYS A 51 -13.55 4.52 -8.05
N LEU A 52 -12.82 4.33 -6.95
CA LEU A 52 -11.66 3.44 -6.89
C LEU A 52 -12.03 1.96 -7.12
N GLU A 53 -13.15 1.48 -6.56
CA GLU A 53 -13.64 0.11 -6.76
C GLU A 53 -14.09 -0.13 -8.21
N VAL A 54 -14.69 0.87 -8.84
CA VAL A 54 -14.99 0.84 -10.27
C VAL A 54 -13.69 0.76 -11.07
N ALA A 55 -12.67 1.55 -10.71
CA ALA A 55 -11.36 1.48 -11.36
C ALA A 55 -10.71 0.09 -11.21
N PHE A 56 -10.81 -0.55 -10.04
CA PHE A 56 -10.36 -1.94 -9.88
C PHE A 56 -11.10 -2.90 -10.80
N SER A 57 -12.42 -2.73 -10.91
CA SER A 57 -13.26 -3.58 -11.76
C SER A 57 -12.90 -3.44 -13.25
N VAL A 58 -12.64 -2.21 -13.71
CA VAL A 58 -12.24 -1.93 -15.11
C VAL A 58 -10.84 -2.47 -15.43
N ASN A 59 -9.93 -2.47 -14.46
CA ASN A 59 -8.54 -2.89 -14.64
C ASN A 59 -8.29 -4.36 -14.22
N ASP A 60 -9.35 -5.15 -13.99
CA ASP A 60 -9.31 -6.55 -13.53
C ASP A 60 -8.46 -6.78 -12.26
N VAL A 61 -8.42 -5.80 -11.35
CA VAL A 61 -7.64 -5.87 -10.12
C VAL A 61 -8.39 -6.70 -9.08
N LYS A 62 -8.07 -8.00 -9.02
CA LYS A 62 -8.74 -8.97 -8.13
C LYS A 62 -7.96 -9.28 -6.84
N SER A 63 -6.63 -9.13 -6.87
CA SER A 63 -5.78 -9.47 -5.72
C SER A 63 -5.92 -8.44 -4.60
N ASP A 64 -6.23 -8.91 -3.38
CA ASP A 64 -6.31 -8.08 -2.16
C ASP A 64 -5.03 -7.26 -1.97
N ARG A 65 -3.86 -7.89 -2.19
CA ARG A 65 -2.55 -7.24 -2.09
C ARG A 65 -2.42 -6.08 -3.08
N GLN A 66 -2.92 -6.24 -4.29
CA GLN A 66 -2.88 -5.17 -5.30
C GLN A 66 -3.79 -4.01 -4.94
N LYS A 67 -5.02 -4.30 -4.47
CA LYS A 67 -5.95 -3.26 -4.02
C LYS A 67 -5.36 -2.47 -2.85
N PHE A 68 -4.79 -3.18 -1.87
CA PHE A 68 -4.06 -2.59 -0.75
C PHE A 68 -2.91 -1.68 -1.21
N ASN A 69 -2.04 -2.17 -2.09
CA ASN A 69 -0.94 -1.37 -2.63
C ASN A 69 -1.45 -0.13 -3.38
N THR A 70 -2.53 -0.27 -4.15
CA THR A 70 -3.10 0.83 -4.92
C THR A 70 -3.66 1.93 -4.01
N ILE A 71 -4.34 1.57 -2.91
CA ILE A 71 -4.79 2.56 -1.92
C ILE A 71 -3.61 3.33 -1.33
N ILE A 72 -2.52 2.64 -0.97
CA ILE A 72 -1.34 3.30 -0.39
C ILE A 72 -0.76 4.32 -1.36
N VAL A 73 -0.66 3.96 -2.64
CA VAL A 73 -0.20 4.86 -3.70
C VAL A 73 -1.16 6.05 -3.86
N ALA A 74 -2.47 5.80 -3.87
CA ALA A 74 -3.49 6.84 -4.02
C ALA A 74 -3.54 7.82 -2.84
N LEU A 75 -3.30 7.34 -1.62
CA LEU A 75 -3.20 8.18 -0.43
C LEU A 75 -1.97 9.11 -0.48
N GLY A 76 -0.85 8.65 -1.05
CA GLY A 76 0.40 9.39 -1.07
C GLY A 76 0.83 9.85 0.32
N ASN A 77 1.07 11.16 0.50
CA ASN A 77 1.45 11.75 1.79
C ASN A 77 0.38 11.58 2.90
N ARG A 78 -0.88 11.31 2.54
CA ARG A 78 -1.97 11.09 3.51
C ARG A 78 -1.89 9.71 4.16
N ALA A 79 -1.10 8.79 3.63
CA ALA A 79 -0.89 7.46 4.22
C ALA A 79 -0.33 7.55 5.66
N LYS A 80 0.34 8.65 6.02
CA LYS A 80 0.84 8.90 7.38
C LYS A 80 -0.26 8.84 8.45
N TYR A 81 -1.49 9.21 8.11
CA TYR A 81 -2.61 9.25 9.04
C TYR A 81 -3.17 7.85 9.36
N VAL A 82 -2.93 6.88 8.48
CA VAL A 82 -3.38 5.48 8.64
C VAL A 82 -2.20 4.50 8.74
N TYR A 83 -1.00 5.00 9.06
CA TYR A 83 0.24 4.20 9.10
C TYR A 83 0.14 2.96 9.99
N ALA A 84 -0.55 3.06 11.14
CA ALA A 84 -0.73 1.92 12.03
C ALA A 84 -1.46 0.74 11.36
N ALA A 85 -2.48 1.03 10.54
CA ALA A 85 -3.21 0.02 9.78
C ALA A 85 -2.33 -0.60 8.68
N ILE A 86 -1.57 0.24 7.96
CA ILE A 86 -0.61 -0.21 6.93
C ILE A 86 0.45 -1.13 7.56
N ALA A 87 1.06 -0.71 8.68
CA ALA A 87 2.08 -1.49 9.38
C ALA A 87 1.53 -2.83 9.90
N LYS A 88 0.29 -2.85 10.40
CA LYS A 88 -0.40 -4.07 10.84
C LYS A 88 -0.61 -5.04 9.67
N CYS A 89 -1.07 -4.56 8.52
CA CYS A 89 -1.30 -5.38 7.33
C CYS A 89 0.00 -5.92 6.70
N ASN A 90 1.12 -5.23 6.88
CA ASN A 90 2.43 -5.69 6.40
C ASN A 90 3.08 -6.71 7.35
N LYS A 91 2.89 -6.59 8.67
CA LYS A 91 3.50 -7.49 9.66
C LYS A 91 2.76 -8.82 9.81
N SER A 92 1.45 -8.82 9.61
CA SER A 92 0.59 -10.00 9.81
C SER A 92 0.00 -10.42 8.48
N GLU A 93 -0.08 -11.73 8.24
CA GLU A 93 -0.76 -12.29 7.07
C GLU A 93 -2.27 -12.23 7.27
N ILE A 94 -2.79 -11.00 7.22
CA ILE A 94 -4.22 -10.73 7.28
C ILE A 94 -4.81 -11.09 5.92
N THR A 95 -5.84 -11.95 5.91
CA THR A 95 -6.53 -12.40 4.69
C THR A 95 -7.31 -11.28 3.98
N ASP A 96 -7.47 -10.13 4.65
CA ASP A 96 -8.27 -8.99 4.22
C ASP A 96 -7.58 -7.64 4.52
N ARG A 97 -6.45 -7.40 3.84
CA ARG A 97 -5.67 -6.17 4.02
C ARG A 97 -6.41 -4.97 3.46
N TYR A 98 -7.13 -5.17 2.37
CA TYR A 98 -7.93 -4.15 1.74
C TYR A 98 -9.00 -3.60 2.69
N GLN A 99 -9.87 -4.45 3.28
CA GLN A 99 -10.92 -3.95 4.17
C GLN A 99 -10.35 -3.33 5.45
N THR A 100 -9.27 -3.92 5.98
CA THR A 100 -8.61 -3.36 7.17
C THR A 100 -8.12 -1.93 6.90
N LEU A 101 -7.48 -1.69 5.76
CA LEU A 101 -7.03 -0.35 5.39
C LEU A 101 -8.20 0.58 5.04
N LYS A 102 -9.19 0.09 4.30
CA LYS A 102 -10.40 0.85 3.94
C LYS A 102 -11.12 1.38 5.17
N ASN A 103 -11.36 0.52 6.17
CA ASN A 103 -11.99 0.90 7.43
C ASN A 103 -11.16 1.93 8.21
N ALA A 104 -9.83 1.79 8.21
CA ALA A 104 -8.96 2.76 8.87
C ALA A 104 -8.99 4.14 8.18
N VAL A 105 -9.06 4.17 6.85
CA VAL A 105 -9.19 5.41 6.08
C VAL A 105 -10.54 6.07 6.34
N LEU A 106 -11.64 5.31 6.26
CA LEU A 106 -12.99 5.83 6.55
C LEU A 106 -13.07 6.37 7.98
N ALA A 107 -12.59 5.63 8.96
CA ALA A 107 -12.62 6.05 10.36
C ALA A 107 -11.80 7.33 10.65
N TYR A 108 -10.76 7.61 9.88
CA TYR A 108 -9.93 8.81 10.07
C TYR A 108 -10.48 10.03 9.34
N PHE A 109 -10.93 9.85 8.10
CA PHE A 109 -11.30 10.96 7.22
C PHE A 109 -12.80 11.27 7.21
N GLN A 110 -13.67 10.31 7.54
CA GLN A 110 -15.07 10.66 7.82
C GLN A 110 -15.17 11.30 9.21
N PRO A 111 -15.68 12.54 9.31
CA PRO A 111 -15.96 13.11 10.61
C PRO A 111 -17.06 12.29 11.28
N SER A 112 -16.86 11.94 12.55
CA SER A 112 -17.93 11.37 13.36
C SER A 112 -19.14 12.32 13.39
N GLU A 113 -20.36 11.79 13.51
CA GLU A 113 -21.58 12.62 13.58
C GLU A 113 -21.46 13.72 14.64
N ASN A 114 -20.85 13.43 15.78
CA ASN A 114 -20.60 14.40 16.84
C ASN A 114 -19.65 15.53 16.40
N GLN A 115 -18.60 15.22 15.64
CA GLN A 115 -17.67 16.21 15.11
C GLN A 115 -18.33 17.11 14.06
N ARG A 116 -19.21 16.53 13.23
CA ARG A 116 -20.03 17.30 12.29
C ARG A 116 -21.02 18.21 13.01
N LEU A 117 -21.73 17.70 14.02
CA LEU A 117 -22.67 18.48 14.84
C LEU A 117 -21.99 19.64 15.57
N THR A 118 -20.86 19.38 16.23
CA THR A 118 -20.09 20.42 16.92
C THR A 118 -19.55 21.48 15.96
N SER A 119 -19.11 21.09 14.75
CA SER A 119 -18.71 22.05 13.72
C SER A 119 -19.88 22.91 13.21
N LEU A 120 -21.08 22.35 13.08
CA LEU A 120 -22.28 23.10 12.70
C LEU A 120 -22.70 24.08 13.80
N LEU A 121 -22.71 23.62 15.06
CA LEU A 121 -23.06 24.44 16.21
C LEU A 121 -22.04 25.56 16.47
N SER A 122 -20.74 25.30 16.27
CA SER A 122 -19.72 26.33 16.39
C SER A 122 -19.80 27.38 15.28
N GLY A 123 -20.16 26.97 14.05
CA GLY A 123 -20.47 27.89 12.96
C GLY A 123 -21.71 28.77 13.24
N ILE A 124 -22.75 28.20 13.85
CA ILE A 124 -23.95 28.95 14.27
C ILE A 124 -23.61 29.96 15.38
N SER A 125 -22.74 29.61 16.32
CA SER A 125 -22.34 30.53 17.40
C SER A 125 -21.55 31.75 16.91
N LEU A 126 -20.89 31.67 15.75
CA LEU A 126 -20.18 32.79 15.14
C LEU A 126 -21.09 33.78 14.39
N GLY A 127 -22.34 33.40 14.10
CA GLY A 127 -23.31 34.21 13.35
C GLY A 127 -23.90 35.41 14.10
N ASP A 128 -23.78 35.45 15.44
CA ASP A 128 -24.33 36.53 16.29
C ASP A 128 -23.29 37.59 16.69
N ARG A 129 -22.01 37.45 16.28
CA ARG A 129 -20.98 38.45 16.57
C ARG A 129 -20.99 39.54 15.52
N LYS A 130 -21.83 40.56 15.73
CA LYS A 130 -21.83 41.83 15.00
C LYS A 130 -20.41 42.45 15.04
N PRO A 131 -19.74 42.70 13.89
CA PRO A 131 -18.39 43.29 13.85
C PRO A 131 -18.42 44.81 14.07
N SER A 132 -19.35 45.33 14.88
CA SER A 132 -19.58 46.77 15.06
C SER A 132 -18.82 47.37 16.25
N MET A 133 -17.69 46.80 16.64
CA MET A 133 -16.92 47.27 17.80
C MET A 133 -15.42 47.37 17.50
N LEU A 134 -15.08 47.78 16.29
CA LEU A 134 -13.79 48.42 16.01
C LEU A 134 -14.09 49.91 15.85
N LEU A 135 -14.07 50.62 16.97
CA LEU A 135 -14.06 52.08 17.04
C LEU A 135 -12.61 52.56 17.11
#